data_AF-A0A3Q0SHR5-F1
#
_entry.id   AF-A0A3Q0SHR5-F1
#
_cell.length_a   1.000
_cell.length_b   1.000
_cell.length_c   1.000
_cell.angle_alpha   90.00
_cell.angle_beta   90.00
_cell.angle_gamma   90.00
#
_symmetry.space_group_name_H-M   'P 1'
#
loop_
_entity.id
_entity.type
_entity.pdbx_description
1 polymer ?
#
loop_
_entity_poly.entity_id
_entity_poly.type
_entity_poly.pdbx_seq_one_letter_code
_entity_poly.pdbx_strand_id
1 'polypeptide(L)'
;MGNGQHKIPTKEELLQKHKRINQIQKVRLLLTSRFLQSTNLNCVALCEVITSKNLQKHGNIWVCPISDHVCTRFLFVYENGSVGDVNINTQEDKIQREISQVITSKPC
;
A
#
# COMPACT_ATOMS: atom_id res chain seq x y z
N MET A 1 -35.04 46.18 14.50
CA MET A 1 -35.62 45.25 13.50
C MET A 1 -34.68 45.23 12.31
N GLY A 2 -33.95 44.13 12.10
CA GLY A 2 -32.85 44.06 11.15
C GLY A 2 -33.33 43.92 9.71
N ASN A 3 -32.99 44.89 8.86
CA ASN A 3 -33.27 44.85 7.43
C ASN A 3 -32.17 44.04 6.71
N GLY A 4 -32.30 42.72 6.71
CA GLY A 4 -31.43 41.84 5.93
C GLY A 4 -31.89 41.77 4.47
N GLN A 5 -31.33 42.60 3.59
CA GLN A 5 -31.50 42.41 2.15
C GLN A 5 -30.61 41.24 1.69
N HIS A 6 -31.18 40.04 1.60
CA HIS A 6 -30.51 38.91 0.97
C HIS A 6 -30.63 39.03 -0.56
N LYS A 7 -29.54 39.42 -1.23
CA LYS A 7 -29.45 39.34 -2.69
C LYS A 7 -29.43 37.86 -3.12
N ILE A 8 -30.32 37.51 -4.03
CA ILE A 8 -30.37 36.16 -4.61
C ILE A 8 -29.21 36.03 -5.60
N PRO A 9 -28.29 35.06 -5.42
CA PRO A 9 -27.17 34.86 -6.33
C PRO A 9 -27.64 34.42 -7.71
N THR A 10 -26.95 34.90 -8.74
CA THR A 10 -27.19 34.50 -10.14
C THR A 10 -26.70 33.08 -10.42
N LYS A 11 -27.24 32.46 -11.48
CA LYS A 11 -26.87 31.10 -11.89
C LYS A 11 -25.37 30.96 -12.15
N GLU A 12 -24.75 31.99 -12.70
CA GLU A 12 -23.32 32.07 -13.01
C GLU A 12 -22.48 32.09 -11.73
N GLU A 13 -22.88 32.89 -10.73
CA GLU A 13 -22.23 32.94 -9.41
C GLU A 13 -22.35 31.60 -8.68
N LEU A 14 -23.51 30.95 -8.77
CA LEU A 14 -23.70 29.61 -8.22
C LEU A 14 -22.79 28.60 -8.91
N LEU A 15 -22.70 28.60 -10.24
CA LEU A 15 -21.82 27.70 -10.99
C LEU A 15 -20.34 27.92 -10.65
N GLN A 16 -19.90 29.18 -10.52
CA GLN A 16 -18.53 29.50 -10.11
C GLN A 16 -18.23 29.01 -8.68
N LYS A 17 -19.17 29.20 -7.75
CA LYS A 17 -19.04 28.71 -6.36
C LYS A 17 -18.93 27.18 -6.32
N HIS A 18 -19.75 26.47 -7.09
CA HIS A 18 -19.67 25.01 -7.19
C HIS A 18 -18.35 24.53 -7.78
N LYS A 19 -17.84 25.16 -8.86
CA LYS A 19 -16.53 24.84 -9.43
C LYS A 19 -15.40 25.01 -8.40
N ARG A 20 -15.45 26.09 -7.61
CA ARG A 20 -14.46 26.35 -6.55
C ARG A 20 -14.51 25.32 -5.43
N ILE A 21 -15.71 24.91 -5.00
CA ILE A 21 -15.91 23.85 -4.00
C ILE A 21 -15.34 22.52 -4.50
N ASN A 22 -15.61 22.15 -5.75
CA ASN A 22 -15.09 20.91 -6.35
C ASN A 22 -13.55 20.91 -6.44
N GLN A 23 -12.94 22.05 -6.78
CA GLN A 23 -11.48 22.19 -6.78
C GLN A 23 -10.90 22.04 -5.36
N ILE A 24 -11.51 22.69 -4.36
CA ILE A 24 -11.08 22.58 -2.95
C ILE A 24 -11.23 21.14 -2.43
N GLN A 25 -12.33 20.46 -2.76
CA GLN A 25 -12.53 19.04 -2.40
C GLN A 25 -11.50 18.13 -3.07
N LYS A 26 -11.16 18.38 -4.35
CA LYS A 26 -10.14 17.62 -5.07
C LYS A 26 -8.75 17.80 -4.46
N VAL A 27 -8.37 19.03 -4.11
CA VAL A 27 -7.11 19.32 -3.40
C VAL A 27 -7.11 18.69 -2.00
N ARG A 28 -8.25 18.71 -1.30
CA ARG A 28 -8.38 18.08 0.03
C ARG A 28 -8.25 16.57 -0.05
N LEU A 29 -8.83 15.92 -1.05
CA LEU A 29 -8.67 14.48 -1.31
C LEU A 29 -7.21 14.10 -1.59
N LEU A 30 -6.50 14.91 -2.39
CA LEU A 30 -5.07 14.77 -2.66
C LEU A 30 -4.22 14.90 -1.39
N LEU A 31 -4.59 15.81 -0.47
CA LEU A 31 -3.92 15.99 0.82
C LEU A 31 -4.31 14.95 1.89
N THR A 32 -5.45 14.26 1.74
CA THR A 32 -5.90 13.23 2.68
C THR A 32 -5.50 11.81 2.29
N SER A 33 -5.12 11.55 1.04
CA SER A 33 -4.51 10.28 0.64
C SER A 33 -3.05 10.27 1.10
N ARG A 34 -2.85 10.02 2.40
CA ARG A 34 -1.54 10.06 3.05
C ARG A 34 -0.73 8.78 2.89
N PHE A 35 -1.24 7.76 2.20
CA PHE A 35 -0.59 6.46 2.19
C PHE A 35 0.00 6.08 0.84
N LEU A 36 -0.75 6.24 -0.26
CA LEU A 36 -0.29 5.94 -1.61
C LEU A 36 -0.92 6.94 -2.59
N GLN A 37 -0.09 7.57 -3.41
CA GLN A 37 -0.48 8.57 -4.41
C GLN A 37 -0.16 8.09 -5.84
N SER A 38 0.77 7.15 -5.99
CA SER A 38 1.12 6.58 -7.28
C SER A 38 0.08 5.57 -7.76
N THR A 39 -0.17 5.55 -9.07
CA THR A 39 -0.93 4.48 -9.73
C THR A 39 -0.07 3.24 -10.03
N ASN A 40 1.26 3.36 -9.90
CA ASN A 40 2.22 2.28 -10.08
C ASN A 40 2.65 1.73 -8.72
N LEU A 41 2.00 0.64 -8.31
CA LEU A 41 2.21 -0.01 -7.03
C LEU A 41 2.71 -1.44 -7.23
N ASN A 42 3.75 -1.80 -6.50
CA ASN A 42 4.18 -3.18 -6.37
C ASN A 42 3.85 -3.69 -4.98
N CYS A 43 3.22 -4.86 -4.91
CA CYS A 43 2.79 -5.46 -3.65
C CYS A 43 3.50 -6.79 -3.44
N VAL A 44 4.05 -7.00 -2.25
CA VAL A 44 4.62 -8.28 -1.80
C VAL A 44 3.84 -8.72 -0.56
N ALA A 45 3.20 -9.89 -0.64
CA ALA A 45 2.49 -10.48 0.48
C ALA A 45 3.40 -11.49 1.20
N LEU A 46 3.53 -11.33 2.52
CA LEU A 46 4.11 -12.36 3.38
C LEU A 46 2.98 -13.22 3.94
N CYS A 47 2.97 -14.48 3.52
CA CYS A 47 1.93 -15.42 3.90
C CYS A 47 2.48 -16.48 4.87
N GLU A 48 1.64 -16.86 5.83
CA GLU A 48 1.80 -18.10 6.57
C GLU A 48 1.08 -19.22 5.81
N VAL A 49 1.74 -20.36 5.66
CA VAL A 49 1.21 -21.50 4.90
C VAL A 49 1.23 -22.74 5.77
N ILE A 50 0.10 -23.44 5.85
CA ILE A 50 -0.02 -24.69 6.59
C ILE A 50 0.74 -25.79 5.85
N THR A 51 1.66 -26.45 6.54
CA THR A 51 2.34 -27.64 6.01
C THR A 51 1.35 -28.79 5.93
N SER A 52 1.14 -29.33 4.73
CA SER A 52 0.21 -30.44 4.51
C SER A 52 0.68 -31.30 3.32
N LYS A 53 0.12 -32.50 3.18
CA LYS A 53 0.39 -33.40 2.05
C LYS A 53 0.09 -32.81 0.67
N ASN A 54 -0.72 -31.75 0.62
CA ASN A 54 -1.11 -31.08 -0.62
C ASN A 54 -0.17 -29.93 -1.00
N LEU A 55 0.75 -29.54 -0.10
CA LEU A 55 1.74 -28.50 -0.37
C LEU A 55 2.87 -29.08 -1.24
N GLN A 56 3.02 -28.55 -2.46
CA GLN A 56 3.98 -29.05 -3.44
C GLN A 56 5.13 -28.06 -3.63
N LYS A 57 6.35 -28.55 -3.85
CA LYS A 57 7.55 -27.73 -4.12
C LYS A 57 8.14 -28.06 -5.48
N HIS A 58 8.41 -27.04 -6.29
CA HIS A 58 9.16 -27.15 -7.53
C HIS A 58 10.26 -26.08 -7.58
N GLY A 59 11.52 -26.49 -7.47
CA GLY A 59 12.65 -25.57 -7.32
C GLY A 59 12.48 -24.70 -6.08
N ASN A 60 12.41 -23.38 -6.26
CA ASN A 60 12.19 -22.38 -5.20
C ASN A 60 10.72 -21.97 -5.03
N ILE A 61 9.80 -22.56 -5.81
CA ILE A 61 8.39 -22.20 -5.82
C ILE A 61 7.59 -23.26 -5.06
N TRP A 62 6.72 -22.80 -4.17
CA TRP A 62 5.76 -23.62 -3.46
C TRP A 62 4.36 -23.38 -4.03
N VAL A 63 3.59 -24.44 -4.22
CA VAL A 63 2.21 -24.41 -4.71
C VAL A 63 1.31 -25.02 -3.65
N CYS A 64 0.38 -24.22 -3.12
CA CYS A 64 -0.65 -24.67 -2.20
C CYS A 64 -2.03 -24.61 -2.90
N PRO A 65 -2.64 -25.75 -3.25
CA PRO A 65 -3.90 -25.76 -3.99
C PRO A 65 -5.13 -25.46 -3.12
N ILE A 66 -5.00 -25.49 -1.78
CA ILE A 66 -6.09 -25.24 -0.84
C ILE A 66 -5.96 -23.80 -0.34
N SER A 67 -6.89 -22.92 -0.70
CA SER A 67 -6.89 -21.51 -0.32
C SER A 67 -6.83 -21.31 1.19
N ASP A 68 -7.59 -22.12 1.93
CA ASP A 68 -7.76 -21.99 3.38
C ASP A 68 -6.47 -22.33 4.15
N HIS A 69 -5.47 -22.90 3.47
CA HIS A 69 -4.16 -23.19 4.05
C HIS A 69 -3.18 -22.02 3.92
N VAL A 70 -3.57 -20.90 3.31
CA VAL A 70 -2.72 -19.72 3.11
C VAL A 70 -3.36 -18.52 3.78
N CYS A 71 -2.63 -17.87 4.68
CA CYS A 71 -3.07 -16.65 5.36
C CYS A 71 -2.06 -15.53 5.15
N THR A 72 -2.48 -14.40 4.58
CA THR A 72 -1.63 -13.21 4.45
C THR A 72 -1.43 -12.58 5.83
N ARG A 73 -0.19 -12.53 6.32
CA ARG A 73 0.17 -11.88 7.58
C ARG A 73 0.53 -10.41 7.39
N PHE A 74 1.27 -10.12 6.34
CA PHE A 74 1.69 -8.76 6.01
C PHE A 74 1.54 -8.50 4.52
N LEU A 75 1.23 -7.26 4.18
CA LEU A 75 1.19 -6.76 2.80
C LEU A 75 2.11 -5.55 2.72
N PHE A 76 3.24 -5.71 2.05
CA PHE A 76 4.19 -4.64 1.77
C PHE A 76 3.83 -4.00 0.44
N VAL A 77 3.62 -2.68 0.44
CA VAL A 77 3.27 -1.92 -0.76
C VAL A 77 4.35 -0.89 -1.03
N TYR A 78 4.89 -0.93 -2.25
CA TYR A 78 5.96 -0.07 -2.72
C TYR A 78 5.45 0.80 -3.86
N GLU A 79 5.74 2.10 -3.79
CA GLU A 79 5.45 3.03 -4.89
C GLU A 79 6.60 3.08 -5.90
N ASN A 80 6.23 3.28 -7.17
CA ASN A 80 7.16 3.57 -8.26
C ASN A 80 8.24 2.51 -8.48
N GLY A 81 7.89 1.24 -8.28
CA GLY A 81 8.80 0.14 -8.58
C GLY A 81 9.90 -0.12 -7.54
N SER A 82 9.88 0.57 -6.40
CA SER A 82 10.91 0.47 -5.33
C SER A 82 10.85 -0.83 -4.54
N VAL A 83 10.79 -1.98 -5.21
CA VAL A 83 11.00 -3.29 -4.60
C VAL A 83 12.50 -3.54 -4.65
N GLY A 84 13.08 -4.07 -3.57
CA GLY A 84 14.52 -4.32 -3.47
C GLY A 84 15.10 -5.15 -4.62
N ASP A 85 16.42 -5.29 -4.65
CA ASP A 85 17.11 -6.00 -5.75
C ASP A 85 16.61 -7.44 -5.89
N VAL A 86 15.98 -7.72 -7.04
CA VAL A 86 15.39 -9.03 -7.40
C VAL A 86 16.43 -10.15 -7.47
N ASN A 87 17.71 -9.81 -7.56
CA ASN A 87 18.80 -10.78 -7.63
C ASN A 87 19.30 -11.20 -6.24
N ILE A 88 18.83 -10.56 -5.16
CA ILE A 88 19.20 -10.96 -3.81
C ILE A 88 18.45 -12.24 -3.44
N ASN A 89 19.20 -13.32 -3.30
CA ASN A 89 18.71 -14.56 -2.72
C ASN A 89 19.04 -14.61 -1.22
N THR A 90 18.03 -14.44 -0.38
CA THR A 90 18.21 -14.50 1.07
C THR A 90 18.61 -15.87 1.60
N GLN A 91 18.58 -16.94 0.78
CA GLN A 91 19.09 -18.26 1.15
C GLN A 91 20.61 -18.40 0.99
N GLU A 92 21.30 -17.42 0.40
CA GLU A 92 22.76 -17.45 0.30
C GLU A 92 23.42 -17.25 1.67
N ASP A 93 24.47 -18.04 1.96
CA ASP A 93 25.18 -18.04 3.25
C ASP A 93 25.73 -16.67 3.65
N LYS A 94 26.10 -15.84 2.66
CA LYS A 94 26.56 -14.47 2.94
C LYS A 94 25.43 -13.62 3.52
N ILE A 95 24.28 -13.61 2.85
CA ILE A 95 23.11 -12.83 3.24
C ILE A 95 22.52 -13.37 4.55
N GLN A 96 22.45 -14.70 4.71
CA GLN A 96 22.04 -15.34 5.97
C GLN A 96 22.90 -14.91 7.17
N ARG A 97 24.22 -14.80 6.99
CA ARG A 97 25.13 -14.32 8.03
C ARG A 97 24.88 -12.86 8.38
N GLU A 98 24.70 -11.99 7.38
CA GLU A 98 24.37 -10.58 7.58
C GLU A 98 23.04 -10.42 8.32
N ILE A 99 22.00 -11.16 7.91
CA ILE A 99 20.69 -11.17 8.59
C ILE A 99 20.84 -11.61 10.05
N SER A 100 21.55 -12.72 10.30
CA SER A 100 21.75 -13.26 11.64
C SER A 100 22.51 -12.31 12.56
N GLN A 101 23.53 -11.61 12.03
CA GLN A 101 24.26 -10.59 12.77
C GLN A 101 23.33 -9.46 13.23
N VAL A 102 22.48 -8.94 12.34
CA VAL A 102 21.54 -7.85 12.67
C VAL A 102 20.48 -8.29 13.69
N ILE A 103 19.96 -9.51 13.56
CA ILE A 103 18.98 -10.07 14.52
C ILE A 103 19.62 -10.24 15.91
N THR A 104 20.88 -10.65 15.96
CA THR A 104 21.60 -10.92 17.22
C THR A 104 22.10 -9.62 17.87
N SER A 105 22.42 -8.59 17.08
CA SER A 105 22.70 -7.25 17.60
C SER A 105 21.40 -6.61 18.10
N LYS A 106 21.03 -6.87 19.36
CA LYS A 106 19.98 -6.11 20.04
C LYS A 106 20.32 -4.61 19.98
N PRO A 107 19.34 -3.71 19.77
CA PRO A 107 19.52 -2.32 20.14
C PRO A 107 19.75 -2.25 21.66
N CYS A 108 20.75 -1.49 22.10
CA CYS A 108 20.88 -1.07 23.51
C CYS A 108 19.65 -0.28 23.96
#